data_AF-A0AAV8ZXF9-F1
#
_entry.id   AF-A0AAV8ZXF9-F1
#
_cell.length_a   1.000
_cell.length_b   1.000
_cell.length_c   1.000
_cell.angle_alpha   90.00
_cell.angle_beta   90.00
_cell.angle_gamma   90.00
#
_symmetry.space_group_name_H-M   'P 1'
#
loop_
_entity.id
_entity.type
_entity.pdbx_description
1 polymer ?
#
loop_
_entity_poly.entity_id
_entity_poly.type
_entity_poly.pdbx_seq_one_letter_code
_entity_poly.pdbx_strand_id
1 'polypeptide(L)'
;MWVKNSVPLSLRLYVFNWTNPEDIHNSSVKPNFVELGPYTYIETKEKSNIIWNANNTVTFKHIKKWWFDPNSSNGSLTDPMTTVNPIALSAAYAARNWNYFIKKGLSVTLQSMVNSVALTRAVGQVLFDGYEDHLLNLAVKMPFLAEKNFPKMDKFGWFYGRNESADFEGTFNMDTGVTGQVGELHRWRYEDHISYYPGKCGSLEGVSAGEFFPSNLKKESIIKFFSPDLCRFMELEFEEEVLINGIVGYKYSAGEKFLDNGTKILENQCFCDGDCMPSGAVNISSCRYGSPAFVSLPHFYKADPYYLQNIEGLEPDAQKSSFFMIFEPVSN
;
A
#
# COMPACT_ATOMS: atom_id res chain seq x y z
N MET A 1 -12.22 -17.31 15.67
CA MET A 1 -11.22 -17.19 14.57
C MET A 1 -11.38 -15.88 13.80
N TRP A 2 -12.58 -15.49 13.36
CA TRP A 2 -12.74 -14.24 12.61
C TRP A 2 -12.48 -12.95 13.41
N VAL A 3 -13.03 -12.83 14.63
CA VAL A 3 -12.94 -11.59 15.45
C VAL A 3 -11.49 -11.22 15.78
N LYS A 4 -10.65 -12.21 16.10
CA LYS A 4 -9.25 -12.01 16.46
C LYS A 4 -8.44 -13.17 15.91
N ASN A 5 -7.33 -12.86 15.25
CA ASN A 5 -6.43 -13.88 14.75
C ASN A 5 -5.86 -14.72 15.90
N SER A 6 -5.90 -16.04 15.76
CA SER A 6 -5.40 -16.97 16.78
C SER A 6 -3.86 -17.02 16.80
N VAL A 7 -3.22 -16.77 15.66
CA VAL A 7 -1.77 -16.82 15.49
C VAL A 7 -1.27 -15.44 15.06
N PRO A 8 -0.32 -14.82 15.81
CA PRO A 8 0.32 -13.58 15.39
C PRO A 8 1.01 -13.74 14.02
N LEU A 9 0.97 -12.68 13.22
CA LEU A 9 1.63 -12.63 11.92
C LEU A 9 3.00 -11.97 12.07
N SER A 10 3.94 -12.29 11.19
CA SER A 10 5.25 -11.63 11.13
C SER A 10 5.28 -10.67 9.94
N LEU A 11 5.45 -9.38 10.20
CA LEU A 11 5.65 -8.34 9.19
C LEU A 11 7.15 -8.05 9.09
N ARG A 12 7.77 -8.42 7.96
CA ARG A 12 9.19 -8.14 7.70
C ARG A 12 9.29 -6.97 6.72
N LEU A 13 9.84 -5.86 7.19
CA LEU A 13 9.99 -4.65 6.38
C LEU A 13 11.44 -4.52 5.91
N TYR A 14 11.60 -4.22 4.63
CA TYR A 14 12.87 -3.89 4.02
C TYR A 14 12.79 -2.45 3.52
N VAL A 15 13.85 -1.68 3.75
CA VAL A 15 13.92 -0.27 3.36
C VAL A 15 15.10 -0.05 2.42
N PHE A 16 14.94 0.82 1.45
CA PHE A 16 15.95 1.08 0.43
C PHE A 16 16.71 2.36 0.72
N ASN A 17 17.96 2.25 1.15
CA ASN A 17 18.84 3.36 1.45
C ASN A 17 19.45 3.93 0.16
N TRP A 18 19.17 5.20 -0.14
CA TRP A 18 19.70 5.90 -1.29
C TRP A 18 21.15 6.33 -1.04
N THR A 19 22.10 5.81 -1.83
CA THR A 19 23.54 5.97 -1.54
C THR A 19 24.23 7.11 -2.26
N ASN A 20 23.65 7.65 -3.32
CA ASN A 20 24.21 8.73 -4.15
C ASN A 20 23.23 9.90 -4.39
N PRO A 21 22.59 10.45 -3.35
CA PRO A 21 21.62 11.54 -3.50
C PRO A 21 22.17 12.83 -4.12
N GLU A 22 23.46 13.09 -3.95
CA GLU A 22 24.17 14.24 -4.51
C GLU A 22 24.20 14.24 -6.05
N ASP A 23 24.12 13.06 -6.67
CA ASP A 23 24.18 12.88 -8.12
C ASP A 23 22.81 13.02 -8.80
N ILE A 24 21.74 13.38 -8.09
CA ILE A 24 20.37 13.44 -8.66
C ILE A 24 20.24 14.36 -9.89
N HIS A 25 21.12 15.35 -10.02
CA HIS A 25 21.14 16.27 -11.17
C HIS A 25 22.09 15.83 -12.29
N ASN A 26 22.84 14.75 -12.10
CA ASN A 26 23.73 14.17 -13.09
C ASN A 26 22.97 13.12 -13.90
N SER A 27 22.54 13.48 -15.12
CA SER A 27 21.79 12.58 -16.01
C SER A 27 22.55 11.33 -16.47
N SER A 28 23.87 11.27 -16.23
CA SER A 28 24.69 10.10 -16.56
C SER A 28 24.78 9.08 -15.41
N VAL A 29 24.26 9.43 -14.22
CA VAL A 29 24.32 8.59 -13.02
C VAL A 29 22.90 8.22 -12.61
N LYS A 30 22.66 6.93 -12.37
CA LYS A 30 21.38 6.43 -11.89
C LYS A 30 21.32 6.50 -10.36
N PRO A 31 20.15 6.77 -9.76
CA PRO A 31 19.97 6.57 -8.33
C PRO A 31 20.29 5.11 -7.95
N ASN A 32 21.17 4.93 -6.98
CA ASN A 32 21.56 3.62 -6.45
C ASN A 32 20.98 3.44 -5.05
N PHE A 33 20.35 2.29 -4.83
CA PHE A 33 19.76 1.93 -3.54
C PHE A 33 20.38 0.67 -2.98
N VAL A 34 20.53 0.62 -1.66
CA VAL A 34 20.94 -0.57 -0.93
C VAL A 34 19.82 -0.98 0.00
N GLU A 35 19.34 -2.21 -0.13
CA GLU A 35 18.33 -2.77 0.76
C GLU A 35 18.89 -2.95 2.18
N LEU A 36 18.13 -2.51 3.18
CA LEU A 36 18.38 -2.70 4.60
C LEU A 36 17.21 -3.49 5.21
N GLY A 37 17.52 -4.50 6.02
CA GLY A 37 16.52 -5.26 6.76
C GLY A 37 16.82 -6.77 6.84
N PRO A 38 15.86 -7.56 7.30
CA PRO A 38 14.51 -7.14 7.68
C PRO A 38 14.47 -6.37 9.01
N TYR A 39 13.51 -5.45 9.12
CA TYR A 39 13.01 -4.89 10.38
C TYR A 39 11.68 -5.58 10.67
N THR A 40 11.68 -6.51 11.62
CA THR A 40 10.58 -7.44 11.86
C THR A 40 9.66 -6.92 12.96
N TYR A 41 8.36 -6.97 12.70
CA TYR A 41 7.31 -6.67 13.66
C TYR A 41 6.38 -7.87 13.80
N ILE A 42 5.98 -8.18 15.03
CA ILE A 42 4.89 -9.12 15.31
C ILE A 42 3.58 -8.35 15.22
N GLU A 43 2.63 -8.86 14.46
CA GLU A 43 1.33 -8.26 14.22
C GLU A 43 0.20 -9.11 14.83
N THR A 44 -0.72 -8.45 15.54
CA THR A 44 -2.04 -9.01 15.85
C THR A 44 -3.13 -8.18 15.21
N LYS A 45 -4.21 -8.84 14.79
CA LYS A 45 -5.37 -8.25 14.13
C LYS A 45 -6.63 -8.62 14.90
N GLU A 46 -7.41 -7.63 15.29
CA GLU A 46 -8.72 -7.83 15.91
C GLU A 46 -9.77 -6.90 15.29
N LYS A 47 -11.02 -7.34 15.28
CA LYS A 47 -12.16 -6.53 14.86
C LYS A 47 -12.72 -5.76 16.05
N SER A 48 -13.03 -4.49 15.82
CA SER A 48 -13.77 -3.64 16.76
C SER A 48 -15.07 -3.16 16.15
N ASN A 49 -15.95 -2.61 17.00
CA ASN A 49 -17.23 -2.01 16.61
C ASN A 49 -18.07 -2.94 15.74
N ILE A 50 -18.14 -4.21 16.11
CA ILE A 50 -18.84 -5.25 15.35
C ILE A 50 -20.36 -5.06 15.53
N ILE A 51 -21.06 -4.92 14.40
CA ILE A 51 -22.51 -4.76 14.34
C ILE A 51 -23.05 -5.77 13.34
N TRP A 52 -23.91 -6.68 13.82
CA TRP A 52 -24.64 -7.62 12.98
C TRP A 52 -25.91 -6.94 12.49
N ASN A 53 -26.09 -6.86 11.18
CA ASN A 53 -27.18 -6.12 10.56
C ASN A 53 -28.33 -7.06 10.19
N ALA A 54 -29.56 -6.52 10.15
CA ALA A 54 -30.76 -7.27 9.78
C ALA A 54 -30.76 -7.78 8.33
N ASN A 55 -29.91 -7.19 7.46
CA ASN A 55 -29.74 -7.61 6.07
C ASN A 55 -28.64 -8.68 5.90
N ASN A 56 -28.36 -9.46 6.95
CA ASN A 56 -27.36 -10.54 6.93
C ASN A 56 -25.92 -10.10 6.59
N THR A 57 -25.59 -8.84 6.83
CA THR A 57 -24.21 -8.35 6.75
C THR A 57 -23.64 -8.09 8.14
N VAL A 58 -22.32 -8.00 8.25
CA VAL A 58 -21.63 -7.59 9.47
C VAL A 58 -20.79 -6.35 9.18
N THR A 59 -20.92 -5.33 10.03
CA THR A 59 -20.13 -4.09 9.97
C THR A 59 -19.06 -4.11 11.05
N PHE A 60 -17.83 -3.75 10.74
CA PHE A 60 -16.72 -3.77 11.69
C PHE A 60 -15.56 -2.85 11.26
N LYS A 61 -14.59 -2.67 12.15
CA LYS A 61 -13.31 -2.00 11.90
C LYS A 61 -12.16 -2.92 12.27
N HIS A 62 -11.00 -2.72 11.64
CA HIS A 62 -9.77 -3.43 11.99
C HIS A 62 -8.96 -2.64 13.00
N ILE A 63 -8.47 -3.34 14.03
CA ILE A 63 -7.40 -2.87 14.92
C ILE A 63 -6.21 -3.78 14.68
N LYS A 64 -5.10 -3.17 14.27
CA LYS A 64 -3.82 -3.85 14.08
C LYS A 64 -2.84 -3.35 15.13
N LYS A 65 -2.14 -4.29 15.78
CA LYS A 65 -1.11 -3.99 16.76
C LYS A 65 0.22 -4.54 16.29
N TRP A 66 1.25 -3.71 16.32
CA TRP A 66 2.61 -4.09 15.91
C TRP A 66 3.60 -3.91 17.07
N TRP A 67 4.48 -4.89 17.23
CA TRP A 67 5.60 -4.85 18.18
C TRP A 67 6.90 -5.22 17.47
N PHE A 68 7.92 -4.38 17.61
CA PHE A 68 9.23 -4.66 17.03
C PHE A 68 9.86 -5.90 17.67
N ASP A 69 10.32 -6.83 16.83
CA ASP A 69 11.07 -8.01 17.24
C ASP A 69 12.55 -7.87 16.85
N PRO A 70 13.41 -7.42 17.79
CA PRO A 70 14.84 -7.25 17.51
C PRO A 70 15.55 -8.58 17.21
N ASN A 71 15.06 -9.71 17.73
CA ASN A 71 15.74 -11.01 17.54
C ASN A 71 15.56 -11.57 16.13
N SER A 72 14.43 -11.24 15.48
CA SER A 72 14.15 -11.60 14.09
C SER A 72 14.48 -10.47 13.10
N SER A 73 15.21 -9.44 13.55
CA SER A 73 15.61 -8.29 12.73
C SER A 73 17.12 -8.31 12.47
N ASN A 74 17.54 -7.81 11.31
CA ASN A 74 18.95 -7.69 10.93
C ASN A 74 19.46 -6.24 10.99
N GLY A 75 18.69 -5.35 11.62
CA GLY A 75 19.01 -3.93 11.77
C GLY A 75 18.37 -3.34 13.03
N SER A 76 18.86 -2.17 13.42
CA SER A 76 18.31 -1.39 14.54
C SER A 76 17.34 -0.33 14.02
N LEU A 77 16.27 -0.03 14.76
CA LEU A 77 15.38 1.08 14.41
C LEU A 77 16.09 2.44 14.41
N THR A 78 17.29 2.53 14.99
CA THR A 78 18.15 3.73 14.94
C THR A 78 19.03 3.80 13.69
N ASP A 79 19.03 2.78 12.84
CA ASP A 79 19.87 2.75 11.63
C ASP A 79 19.52 3.95 10.74
N PRO A 80 20.52 4.71 10.27
CA PRO A 80 20.27 5.84 9.39
C PRO A 80 19.91 5.34 7.99
N MET A 81 18.81 5.84 7.46
CA MET A 81 18.36 5.60 6.11
C MET A 81 18.17 6.93 5.40
N THR A 82 18.73 7.05 4.21
CA THR A 82 18.53 8.16 3.29
C THR A 82 17.49 7.77 2.24
N THR A 83 16.51 8.64 2.01
CA THR A 83 15.44 8.44 1.01
C THR A 83 15.04 9.77 0.39
N VAL A 84 14.15 9.74 -0.61
CA VAL A 84 13.55 10.98 -1.14
C VAL A 84 12.66 11.59 -0.07
N ASN A 85 12.78 12.90 0.18
CA ASN A 85 11.92 13.62 1.12
C ASN A 85 10.46 13.58 0.62
N PRO A 86 9.58 12.75 1.21
CA PRO A 86 8.25 12.54 0.66
C PRO A 86 7.35 13.76 0.86
N ILE A 87 7.59 14.57 1.90
CA ILE A 87 6.80 15.75 2.24
C ILE A 87 7.11 16.88 1.26
N ALA A 88 8.40 17.14 1.02
CA ALA A 88 8.83 18.13 0.03
C ALA A 88 8.39 17.74 -1.39
N LEU A 89 8.53 16.45 -1.74
CA LEU A 89 8.07 15.93 -3.02
C LEU A 89 6.54 16.10 -3.19
N SER A 90 5.76 15.79 -2.16
CA SER A 90 4.31 15.96 -2.18
C SER A 90 3.91 17.42 -2.36
N ALA A 91 4.57 18.34 -1.65
CA ALA A 91 4.32 19.78 -1.79
C ALA A 91 4.64 20.28 -3.22
N ALA A 92 5.79 19.87 -3.77
CA ALA A 92 6.17 20.21 -5.14
C ALA A 92 5.20 19.63 -6.18
N TYR A 93 4.75 18.38 -5.99
CA TYR A 93 3.80 17.71 -6.86
C TYR A 93 2.43 18.38 -6.81
N ALA A 94 1.91 18.72 -5.63
CA ALA A 94 0.63 19.41 -5.46
C ALA A 94 0.64 20.80 -6.13
N ALA A 95 1.77 21.51 -6.05
CA ALA A 95 1.91 22.85 -6.62
C ALA A 95 2.25 22.89 -8.11
N ARG A 96 2.44 21.74 -8.78
CA ARG A 96 2.97 21.69 -10.16
C ARG A 96 2.13 22.47 -11.16
N ASN A 97 0.81 22.48 -10.94
CA ASN A 97 -0.22 23.11 -11.77
C ASN A 97 -0.77 24.43 -11.19
N TRP A 98 -0.20 24.94 -10.10
CA TRP A 98 -0.62 26.22 -9.54
C TRP A 98 -0.16 27.38 -10.42
N ASN A 99 -0.79 28.55 -10.24
CA ASN A 99 -0.37 29.75 -10.94
C ASN A 99 1.09 30.12 -10.62
N TYR A 100 1.74 30.80 -11.56
CA TYR A 100 3.16 31.11 -11.52
C TYR A 100 3.62 31.77 -10.21
N PHE A 101 2.84 32.72 -9.68
CA PHE A 101 3.23 33.48 -8.49
C PHE A 101 3.24 32.62 -7.22
N ILE A 102 2.21 31.79 -7.02
CA ILE A 102 2.16 30.88 -5.86
C ILE A 102 3.25 29.81 -5.99
N LYS A 103 3.43 29.24 -7.19
CA LYS A 103 4.49 28.26 -7.45
C LYS A 103 5.89 28.82 -7.18
N LYS A 104 6.15 30.08 -7.58
CA LYS A 104 7.42 30.78 -7.31
C LYS A 104 7.61 31.04 -5.82
N GLY A 105 6.56 31.48 -5.12
CA GLY A 105 6.58 31.66 -3.66
C GLY A 105 6.94 30.37 -2.93
N LEU A 106 6.26 29.27 -3.25
CA LEU A 106 6.56 27.95 -2.68
C LEU A 106 7.98 27.49 -3.00
N SER A 107 8.46 27.69 -4.23
CA SER A 107 9.83 27.34 -4.62
C SER A 107 10.87 28.03 -3.72
N VAL A 108 10.71 29.33 -3.46
CA VAL A 108 11.59 30.08 -2.54
C VAL A 108 11.49 29.55 -1.11
N THR A 109 10.28 29.25 -0.64
CA THR A 109 10.08 28.64 0.70
C THR A 109 10.76 27.28 0.82
N LEU A 110 10.59 26.40 -0.18
CA LEU A 110 11.21 25.08 -0.21
C LEU A 110 12.74 25.19 -0.22
N GLN A 111 13.32 26.08 -1.04
CA GLN A 111 14.77 26.31 -1.07
C GLN A 111 15.33 26.81 0.26
N SER A 112 14.53 27.55 1.04
CA SER A 112 14.91 28.04 2.36
C SER A 112 14.78 26.99 3.47
N MET A 113 13.79 26.09 3.37
CA MET A 113 13.46 25.12 4.42
C MET A 113 14.05 23.72 4.17
N VAL A 114 14.36 23.38 2.92
CA VAL A 114 14.78 22.05 2.49
C VAL A 114 16.15 22.14 1.85
N ASN A 115 17.15 21.61 2.56
CA ASN A 115 18.55 21.64 2.08
C ASN A 115 18.80 20.68 0.91
N SER A 116 18.06 19.57 0.83
CA SER A 116 18.23 18.54 -0.19
C SER A 116 16.92 17.81 -0.46
N VAL A 117 16.78 17.29 -1.68
CA VAL A 117 15.70 16.34 -2.04
C VAL A 117 15.82 15.04 -1.24
N ALA A 118 17.02 14.71 -0.77
CA ALA A 118 17.26 13.59 0.11
C ALA A 118 17.00 13.94 1.58
N LEU A 119 16.46 12.97 2.30
CA LEU A 119 16.16 13.02 3.71
C LEU A 119 16.79 11.82 4.41
N THR A 120 17.61 12.07 5.42
CA THR A 120 18.16 11.03 6.29
C THR A 120 17.44 11.03 7.64
N ARG A 121 16.89 9.87 8.01
CA ARG A 121 16.20 9.62 9.28
C ARG A 121 16.48 8.21 9.78
N ALA A 122 16.22 7.98 11.06
CA ALA A 122 16.26 6.64 11.62
C ALA A 122 15.14 5.78 11.02
N VAL A 123 15.40 4.49 10.77
CA VAL A 123 14.39 3.59 10.19
C VAL A 123 13.09 3.54 11.00
N GLY A 124 13.17 3.54 12.34
CA GLY A 124 11.99 3.60 13.21
C GLY A 124 11.10 4.81 12.95
N GLN A 125 11.71 5.98 12.70
CA GLN A 125 10.99 7.22 12.37
C GLN A 125 10.33 7.16 10.99
N VAL A 126 11.02 6.57 10.00
CA VAL A 126 10.47 6.42 8.64
C VAL A 126 9.29 5.44 8.63
N LEU A 127 9.34 4.40 9.48
CA LEU A 127 8.32 3.36 9.54
C LEU A 127 7.17 3.72 10.49
N PHE A 128 7.36 3.63 11.82
CA PHE A 128 6.25 3.65 12.80
C PHE A 128 6.27 4.87 13.75
N ASP A 129 7.44 5.35 14.19
CA ASP A 129 7.55 6.40 15.21
C ASP A 129 7.19 7.79 14.68
N GLY A 130 7.40 7.98 13.37
CA GLY A 130 7.24 9.24 12.68
C GLY A 130 8.34 10.26 12.99
N TYR A 131 8.49 11.25 12.11
CA TYR A 131 9.32 12.43 12.34
C TYR A 131 8.53 13.72 12.08
N GLU A 132 8.85 14.77 12.84
CA GLU A 132 8.30 16.11 12.63
C GLU A 132 8.93 16.77 11.40
N ASP A 133 8.12 17.55 10.69
CA ASP A 133 8.58 18.30 9.52
C ASP A 133 7.91 19.68 9.46
N HIS A 134 8.70 20.70 9.14
CA HIS A 134 8.23 22.08 9.11
C HIS A 134 7.24 22.34 7.98
N LEU A 135 7.40 21.68 6.82
CA LEU A 135 6.47 21.79 5.69
C LEU A 135 5.14 21.09 5.99
N LEU A 136 5.18 19.95 6.68
CA LEU A 136 3.97 19.27 7.14
C LEU A 136 3.17 20.18 8.10
N ASN A 137 3.85 20.77 9.08
CA ASN A 137 3.24 21.74 10.00
C ASN A 137 2.66 22.96 9.27
N LEU A 138 3.31 23.41 8.20
CA LEU A 138 2.85 24.50 7.37
C LEU A 138 1.57 24.11 6.60
N ALA A 139 1.54 22.93 6.00
CA ALA A 139 0.38 22.41 5.27
C ALA A 139 -0.85 22.25 6.16
N VAL A 140 -0.67 21.79 7.41
CA VAL A 140 -1.75 21.69 8.40
C VAL A 140 -2.29 23.07 8.81
N LYS A 141 -1.42 24.08 8.94
CA LYS A 141 -1.81 25.45 9.34
C LYS A 141 -2.37 26.28 8.19
N MET A 142 -2.03 25.96 6.95
CA MET A 142 -2.48 26.65 5.75
C MET A 142 -3.21 25.69 4.81
N PRO A 143 -4.51 25.42 5.04
CA PRO A 143 -5.26 24.41 4.31
C PRO A 143 -5.34 24.64 2.78
N PHE A 144 -5.12 25.86 2.30
CA PHE A 144 -5.06 26.13 0.86
C PHE A 144 -3.80 25.54 0.19
N LEU A 145 -2.77 25.18 0.97
CA LEU A 145 -1.57 24.52 0.48
C LEU A 145 -1.67 22.99 0.42
N ALA A 146 -2.71 22.42 1.03
CA ALA A 146 -2.91 20.99 1.11
C ALA A 146 -4.14 20.57 0.29
N GLU A 147 -4.19 19.30 -0.09
CA GLU A 147 -5.39 18.77 -0.75
C GLU A 147 -6.59 18.77 0.20
N LYS A 148 -7.79 18.85 -0.38
CA LYS A 148 -9.03 18.74 0.39
C LYS A 148 -9.02 17.42 1.17
N ASN A 149 -9.35 17.48 2.46
CA ASN A 149 -9.31 16.34 3.39
C ASN A 149 -7.91 15.84 3.78
N PHE A 150 -6.86 16.64 3.60
CA PHE A 150 -5.55 16.33 4.18
C PHE A 150 -5.68 16.08 5.70
N PRO A 151 -5.18 14.94 6.21
CA PRO A 151 -5.37 14.57 7.61
C PRO A 151 -4.56 15.50 8.52
N LYS A 152 -5.04 15.69 9.75
CA LYS A 152 -4.27 16.36 10.80
C LYS A 152 -3.19 15.41 11.30
N MET A 153 -2.05 15.39 10.61
CA MET A 153 -0.86 14.62 11.01
C MET A 153 0.18 15.58 11.58
N ASP A 154 0.71 15.26 12.75
CA ASP A 154 1.79 15.98 13.42
C ASP A 154 3.18 15.47 13.01
N LYS A 155 3.27 14.22 12.57
CA LYS A 155 4.49 13.59 12.05
C LYS A 155 4.22 12.82 10.76
N PHE A 156 5.28 12.58 10.01
CA PHE A 156 5.26 11.67 8.88
C PHE A 156 5.96 10.36 9.23
N GLY A 157 5.36 9.24 8.85
CA GLY A 157 5.94 7.91 8.77
C GLY A 157 4.99 6.99 8.03
N TRP A 158 5.47 5.97 7.32
CA TRP A 158 4.63 5.12 6.45
C TRP A 158 3.52 4.39 7.20
N PHE A 159 3.77 4.05 8.47
CA PHE A 159 2.83 3.41 9.38
C PHE A 159 2.51 4.27 10.62
N TYR A 160 2.91 5.54 10.62
CA TYR A 160 2.65 6.44 11.74
C TYR A 160 1.15 6.59 12.01
N GLY A 161 0.76 6.49 13.30
CA GLY A 161 -0.63 6.59 13.73
C GLY A 161 -1.51 5.38 13.35
N ARG A 162 -0.95 4.32 12.74
CA ARG A 162 -1.69 3.10 12.43
C ARG A 162 -1.82 2.16 13.62
N ASN A 163 -0.80 2.11 14.48
CA ASN A 163 -0.73 1.16 15.58
C ASN A 163 -1.90 1.36 16.55
N GLU A 164 -2.64 0.29 16.80
CA GLU A 164 -3.87 0.27 17.61
C GLU A 164 -5.00 1.20 17.12
N SER A 165 -4.95 1.68 15.87
CA SER A 165 -5.97 2.55 15.31
C SER A 165 -7.10 1.75 14.67
N ALA A 166 -8.33 1.98 15.14
CA ALA A 166 -9.54 1.40 14.54
C ALA A 166 -9.99 2.14 13.26
N ASP A 167 -9.61 3.41 13.11
CA ASP A 167 -10.17 4.29 12.08
C ASP A 167 -9.32 4.33 10.81
N PHE A 168 -8.05 3.91 10.87
CA PHE A 168 -7.12 4.07 9.76
C PHE A 168 -7.58 3.35 8.48
N GLU A 169 -7.97 2.08 8.59
CA GLU A 169 -8.42 1.27 7.44
C GLU A 169 -9.87 1.54 7.04
N GLY A 170 -10.61 2.29 7.86
CA GLY A 170 -12.02 2.57 7.64
C GLY A 170 -12.96 1.45 8.10
N THR A 171 -14.26 1.69 7.90
CA THR A 171 -15.34 0.74 8.23
C THR A 171 -15.56 -0.23 7.07
N PHE A 172 -15.68 -1.51 7.39
CA PHE A 172 -16.00 -2.59 6.46
C PHE A 172 -17.44 -3.07 6.72
N ASN A 173 -18.18 -3.39 5.66
CA ASN A 173 -19.46 -4.09 5.72
C ASN A 173 -19.38 -5.31 4.79
N MET A 174 -19.58 -6.50 5.34
CA MET A 174 -19.28 -7.77 4.69
C MET A 174 -20.47 -8.73 4.79
N ASP A 175 -20.67 -9.56 3.77
CA ASP A 175 -21.66 -10.63 3.79
C ASP A 175 -21.29 -11.75 4.77
N THR A 176 -22.31 -12.24 5.49
CA THR A 176 -22.13 -13.28 6.52
C THR A 176 -22.23 -14.71 5.96
N GLY A 177 -22.67 -14.88 4.71
CA GLY A 177 -22.94 -16.19 4.11
C GLY A 177 -24.41 -16.65 4.17
N VAL A 178 -25.30 -15.93 4.86
CA VAL A 178 -26.71 -16.34 4.98
C VAL A 178 -27.49 -16.11 3.68
N THR A 179 -27.30 -14.97 3.02
CA THR A 179 -27.95 -14.64 1.74
C THR A 179 -26.97 -14.29 0.61
N GLY A 180 -25.71 -13.99 0.94
CA GLY A 180 -24.64 -13.67 0.02
C GLY A 180 -23.42 -14.58 0.23
N GLN A 181 -22.31 -14.28 -0.44
CA GLN A 181 -21.07 -15.03 -0.27
C GLN A 181 -20.35 -14.59 1.00
N VAL A 182 -20.04 -15.55 1.88
CA VAL A 182 -19.27 -15.24 3.09
C VAL A 182 -17.96 -14.55 2.74
N GLY A 183 -17.68 -13.43 3.38
CA GLY A 183 -16.45 -12.68 3.13
C GLY A 183 -16.54 -11.63 2.04
N GLU A 184 -17.61 -11.61 1.23
CA GLU A 184 -17.77 -10.60 0.19
C GLU A 184 -17.98 -9.21 0.80
N LEU A 185 -17.24 -8.22 0.28
CA LEU A 185 -17.25 -6.85 0.73
C LEU A 185 -18.40 -6.11 0.04
N HIS A 186 -19.36 -5.64 0.83
CA HIS A 186 -20.50 -4.89 0.31
C HIS A 186 -20.27 -3.38 0.38
N ARG A 187 -19.63 -2.88 1.45
CA ARG A 187 -19.25 -1.46 1.57
C ARG A 187 -17.92 -1.25 2.26
N TRP A 188 -17.21 -0.24 1.81
CA TRP A 188 -16.03 0.28 2.49
C TRP A 188 -16.19 1.78 2.73
N ARG A 189 -15.95 2.23 3.97
CA ARG A 189 -16.19 3.63 4.40
C ARG A 189 -17.61 4.12 4.07
N TYR A 190 -18.58 3.22 4.18
CA TYR A 190 -20.01 3.44 3.90
C TYR A 190 -20.37 3.63 2.42
N GLU A 191 -19.41 3.55 1.51
CA GLU A 191 -19.62 3.56 0.07
C GLU A 191 -19.72 2.11 -0.46
N ASP A 192 -20.61 1.88 -1.42
CA ASP A 192 -20.75 0.61 -2.15
C ASP A 192 -19.87 0.53 -3.40
N HIS A 193 -19.08 1.58 -3.65
CA HIS A 193 -18.15 1.70 -4.76
C HIS A 193 -16.90 2.46 -4.31
N ILE A 194 -15.76 2.11 -4.87
CA ILE A 194 -14.49 2.76 -4.58
C ILE A 194 -14.38 4.01 -5.44
N SER A 195 -14.70 5.15 -4.84
CA SER A 195 -14.80 6.46 -5.51
C SER A 195 -13.51 6.97 -6.16
N TYR A 196 -12.37 6.31 -5.92
CA TYR A 196 -11.08 6.66 -6.52
C TYR A 196 -10.91 6.19 -7.97
N TYR A 197 -11.71 5.23 -8.42
CA TYR A 197 -11.55 4.61 -9.73
C TYR A 197 -12.88 4.55 -10.48
N PRO A 198 -12.96 4.99 -11.75
CA PRO A 198 -14.19 4.97 -12.53
C PRO A 198 -14.63 3.55 -12.92
N GLY A 199 -15.92 3.40 -13.19
CA GLY A 199 -16.50 2.18 -13.78
C GLY A 199 -16.22 0.93 -12.94
N LYS A 200 -15.84 -0.16 -13.62
CA LYS A 200 -15.65 -1.47 -12.99
C LYS A 200 -14.46 -1.55 -12.03
N CYS A 201 -13.47 -0.67 -12.18
CA CYS A 201 -12.28 -0.65 -11.33
C CYS A 201 -12.57 -0.24 -9.88
N GLY A 202 -13.69 0.45 -9.65
CA GLY A 202 -14.17 0.73 -8.30
C GLY A 202 -15.25 -0.24 -7.79
N SER A 203 -15.63 -1.26 -8.57
CA SER A 203 -16.66 -2.21 -8.14
C SER A 203 -16.18 -3.07 -6.97
N LEU A 204 -17.10 -3.36 -6.04
CA LEU A 204 -16.89 -4.29 -4.93
C LEU A 204 -17.50 -5.68 -5.18
N GLU A 205 -18.12 -5.91 -6.34
CA GLU A 205 -18.75 -7.18 -6.69
C GLU A 205 -17.76 -8.35 -6.73
N GLY A 206 -18.06 -9.39 -5.95
CA GLY A 206 -17.23 -10.58 -5.80
C GLY A 206 -15.88 -10.32 -5.12
N VAL A 207 -15.68 -9.16 -4.49
CA VAL A 207 -14.44 -8.78 -3.82
C VAL A 207 -14.47 -9.25 -2.37
N SER A 208 -13.52 -10.09 -1.97
CA SER A 208 -13.35 -10.47 -0.57
C SER A 208 -12.90 -9.27 0.29
N ALA A 209 -13.39 -9.17 1.52
CA ALA A 209 -12.90 -8.25 2.54
C ALA A 209 -11.47 -8.57 3.02
N GLY A 210 -10.91 -9.74 2.64
CA GLY A 210 -9.50 -10.10 2.79
C GLY A 210 -9.23 -11.32 3.68
N GLU A 211 -10.22 -11.84 4.42
CA GLU A 211 -10.01 -13.01 5.31
C GLU A 211 -10.84 -14.24 4.97
N PHE A 212 -11.98 -14.04 4.31
CA PHE A 212 -12.84 -15.13 3.85
C PHE A 212 -13.00 -15.05 2.36
N PHE A 213 -12.89 -16.19 1.71
CA PHE A 213 -12.86 -16.32 0.27
C PHE A 213 -13.91 -17.33 -0.18
N PRO A 214 -14.34 -17.27 -1.45
CA PRO A 214 -15.26 -18.24 -2.01
C PRO A 214 -14.83 -19.70 -1.76
N SER A 215 -15.77 -20.55 -1.37
CA SER A 215 -15.57 -22.00 -1.31
C SER A 215 -15.74 -22.65 -2.69
N ASN A 216 -15.27 -23.90 -2.85
CA ASN A 216 -15.32 -24.66 -4.11
C ASN A 216 -14.54 -23.98 -5.25
N LEU A 217 -13.32 -23.57 -4.93
CA LEU A 217 -12.44 -22.90 -5.88
C LEU A 217 -12.08 -23.82 -7.04
N LYS A 218 -12.17 -23.30 -8.26
CA LYS A 218 -11.69 -23.95 -9.48
C LYS A 218 -10.35 -23.34 -9.87
N LYS A 219 -9.52 -24.10 -10.58
CA LYS A 219 -8.21 -23.61 -11.05
C LYS A 219 -8.36 -22.39 -11.97
N GLU A 220 -9.50 -22.24 -12.65
CA GLU A 220 -9.81 -21.10 -13.52
C GLU A 220 -10.43 -19.91 -12.78
N SER A 221 -10.71 -20.04 -11.47
CA SER A 221 -11.27 -18.95 -10.66
C SER A 221 -10.28 -17.78 -10.55
N ILE A 222 -10.79 -16.55 -10.50
CA ILE A 222 -10.02 -15.37 -10.13
C ILE A 222 -10.37 -15.01 -8.68
N ILE A 223 -9.35 -14.88 -7.84
CA ILE A 223 -9.56 -14.49 -6.44
C ILE A 223 -9.42 -12.97 -6.33
N LYS A 224 -10.52 -12.29 -6.01
CA LYS A 224 -10.53 -10.85 -5.75
C LYS A 224 -10.51 -10.58 -4.26
N PHE A 225 -9.65 -9.68 -3.82
CA PHE A 225 -9.65 -9.17 -2.45
C PHE A 225 -9.42 -7.67 -2.40
N PHE A 226 -10.03 -7.00 -1.43
CA PHE A 226 -9.84 -5.58 -1.21
C PHE A 226 -8.57 -5.33 -0.41
N SER A 227 -7.75 -4.39 -0.88
CA SER A 227 -6.60 -3.88 -0.13
C SER A 227 -6.86 -2.44 0.29
N PRO A 228 -7.09 -2.15 1.58
CA PRO A 228 -7.27 -0.78 2.05
C PRO A 228 -6.00 0.06 1.87
N ASP A 229 -4.82 -0.57 1.81
CA ASP A 229 -3.55 0.10 1.59
C ASP A 229 -3.35 0.58 0.14
N LEU A 230 -3.90 -0.18 -0.81
CA LEU A 230 -3.90 0.16 -2.25
C LEU A 230 -5.19 0.87 -2.68
N CYS A 231 -6.18 0.92 -1.79
CA CYS A 231 -7.49 1.53 -2.02
C CYS A 231 -8.22 0.96 -3.24
N ARG A 232 -7.98 -0.31 -3.57
CA ARG A 232 -8.59 -1.03 -4.69
C ARG A 232 -8.70 -2.52 -4.39
N PHE A 233 -9.48 -3.23 -5.20
CA PHE A 233 -9.37 -4.68 -5.25
C PHE A 233 -8.14 -5.11 -6.05
N MET A 234 -7.65 -6.29 -5.70
CA MET A 234 -6.53 -6.98 -6.32
C MET A 234 -6.99 -8.36 -6.78
N GLU A 235 -6.43 -8.85 -7.88
CA GLU A 235 -6.82 -10.12 -8.49
C GLU A 235 -5.64 -11.10 -8.48
N LEU A 236 -5.86 -12.29 -7.93
CA LEU A 236 -4.90 -13.39 -7.99
C LEU A 236 -5.36 -14.46 -8.98
N GLU A 237 -4.37 -15.04 -9.65
CA GLU A 237 -4.54 -16.05 -10.69
C GLU A 237 -3.92 -17.36 -10.19
N PHE A 238 -4.53 -18.50 -10.52
CA PHE A 238 -4.01 -19.79 -10.13
C PHE A 238 -2.61 -20.01 -10.71
N GLU A 239 -1.68 -20.45 -9.87
CA GLU A 239 -0.31 -20.77 -10.26
C GLU A 239 -0.12 -22.28 -10.27
N GLU A 240 -0.39 -22.95 -9.14
CA GLU A 240 -0.12 -24.37 -8.97
C GLU A 240 -0.94 -24.99 -7.84
N GLU A 241 -1.04 -26.32 -7.88
CA GLU A 241 -1.55 -27.12 -6.77
C GLU A 241 -0.37 -27.53 -5.88
N VAL A 242 -0.54 -27.37 -4.58
CA VAL A 242 0.48 -27.65 -3.57
C VAL A 242 -0.07 -28.56 -2.49
N LEU A 243 0.81 -29.29 -1.80
CA LEU A 243 0.45 -30.13 -0.66
C LEU A 243 1.12 -29.58 0.59
N ILE A 244 0.33 -29.08 1.55
CA ILE A 244 0.83 -28.54 2.82
C ILE A 244 0.31 -29.43 3.94
N ASN A 245 1.23 -30.11 4.64
CA ASN A 245 0.88 -31.01 5.75
C ASN A 245 -0.20 -32.05 5.40
N GLY A 246 -0.19 -32.55 4.15
CA GLY A 246 -1.17 -33.53 3.65
C GLY A 246 -2.50 -32.95 3.17
N ILE A 247 -2.67 -31.62 3.22
CA ILE A 247 -3.86 -30.90 2.75
C ILE A 247 -3.56 -30.34 1.35
N VAL A 248 -4.45 -30.63 0.39
CA VAL A 248 -4.37 -30.06 -0.96
C VAL A 248 -4.71 -28.58 -0.89
N GLY A 249 -3.84 -27.74 -1.46
CA GLY A 249 -4.03 -26.31 -1.56
C GLY A 249 -3.84 -25.82 -2.99
N TYR A 250 -4.61 -24.82 -3.39
CA TYR A 250 -4.42 -24.09 -4.63
C TYR A 250 -3.69 -22.78 -4.33
N LYS A 251 -2.50 -22.61 -4.91
CA LYS A 251 -1.71 -21.39 -4.81
C LYS A 251 -2.18 -20.43 -5.90
N TYR A 252 -2.65 -19.26 -5.49
CA TYR A 252 -2.99 -18.15 -6.38
C TYR A 252 -2.02 -17.02 -6.14
N SER A 253 -1.48 -16.46 -7.20
CA SER A 253 -0.38 -15.51 -7.15
C SER A 253 -0.69 -14.21 -7.89
N ALA A 254 0.12 -13.19 -7.61
CA ALA A 254 0.15 -11.95 -8.37
C ALA A 254 0.61 -12.25 -9.81
N GLY A 255 -0.38 -12.42 -10.70
CA GLY A 255 -0.18 -12.63 -12.14
C GLY A 255 -0.16 -11.32 -12.92
N GLU A 256 -0.54 -11.37 -14.20
CA GLU A 256 -0.43 -10.21 -15.10
C GLU A 256 -1.44 -9.11 -14.73
N LYS A 257 -2.60 -9.49 -14.20
CA LYS A 257 -3.67 -8.55 -13.82
C LYS A 257 -3.38 -7.77 -12.54
N PHE A 258 -2.51 -8.29 -11.67
CA PHE A 258 -2.39 -7.81 -10.28
C PHE A 258 -1.98 -6.34 -10.19
N LEU A 259 -0.98 -5.89 -10.96
CA LEU A 259 -0.50 -4.50 -11.00
C LEU A 259 -0.59 -3.87 -12.39
N ASP A 260 -1.40 -4.44 -13.28
CA ASP A 260 -1.65 -3.81 -14.58
C ASP A 260 -2.57 -2.59 -14.42
N ASN A 261 -2.34 -1.59 -15.25
CA ASN A 261 -3.03 -0.31 -15.24
C ASN A 261 -3.75 0.01 -16.55
N GLY A 262 -3.96 -1.00 -17.41
CA GLY A 262 -4.58 -0.83 -18.72
C GLY A 262 -3.62 -0.87 -19.90
N THR A 263 -2.32 -0.69 -19.65
CA THR A 263 -1.32 -0.65 -20.73
C THR A 263 -1.12 -2.00 -21.40
N LYS A 264 -1.29 -3.11 -20.66
CA LYS A 264 -1.28 -4.47 -21.22
C LYS A 264 -2.67 -5.07 -21.33
N ILE A 265 -3.54 -4.82 -20.34
CA ILE A 265 -4.86 -5.44 -20.26
C ILE A 265 -5.94 -4.35 -20.29
N LEU A 266 -6.65 -4.24 -21.42
CA LEU A 266 -7.65 -3.20 -21.66
C LEU A 266 -8.70 -3.09 -20.54
N GLU A 267 -9.03 -4.21 -19.91
CA GLU A 267 -9.95 -4.27 -18.78
C GLU A 267 -9.53 -3.41 -17.58
N ASN A 268 -8.23 -3.23 -17.39
CA ASN A 268 -7.65 -2.49 -16.27
C ASN A 268 -7.44 -1.00 -16.59
N GLN A 269 -7.88 -0.51 -17.76
CA GLN A 269 -7.68 0.89 -18.17
C GLN A 269 -8.26 1.90 -17.18
N CYS A 270 -9.33 1.56 -16.46
CA CYS A 270 -9.93 2.45 -15.48
C CYS A 270 -9.11 2.60 -14.18
N PHE A 271 -8.03 1.83 -14.01
CA PHE A 271 -7.05 2.08 -12.94
C PHE A 271 -6.07 3.20 -13.31
N CYS A 272 -6.08 3.65 -14.55
CA CYS A 272 -5.36 4.84 -14.98
C CYS A 272 -6.34 5.96 -15.37
N ASP A 273 -6.21 7.10 -14.69
CA ASP A 273 -6.93 8.33 -15.02
C ASP A 273 -5.91 9.45 -15.27
N GLY A 274 -5.44 9.56 -16.52
CA GLY A 274 -4.42 10.53 -16.96
C GLY A 274 -3.10 9.89 -17.39
N ASP A 275 -1.98 10.43 -16.93
CA ASP A 275 -0.64 9.95 -17.28
C ASP A 275 -0.35 8.60 -16.60
N CYS A 276 -0.45 7.51 -17.38
CA CYS A 276 -0.16 6.16 -16.90
C CYS A 276 1.34 5.91 -16.86
N MET A 277 1.84 5.44 -15.72
CA MET A 277 3.19 4.87 -15.65
C MET A 277 3.25 3.53 -16.40
N PRO A 278 4.44 3.03 -16.78
CA PRO A 278 4.56 1.68 -17.32
C PRO A 278 3.99 0.62 -16.37
N SER A 279 3.48 -0.50 -16.91
CA SER A 279 2.79 -1.56 -16.14
C SER A 279 3.65 -2.09 -14.97
N GLY A 280 3.02 -2.52 -13.88
CA GLY A 280 3.68 -3.06 -12.69
C GLY A 280 3.93 -2.07 -11.54
N ALA A 281 3.43 -0.85 -11.67
CA ALA A 281 3.28 0.08 -10.54
C ALA A 281 1.87 0.70 -10.55
N VAL A 282 1.21 0.67 -9.41
CA VAL A 282 -0.14 1.23 -9.23
C VAL A 282 -0.02 2.60 -8.57
N ASN A 283 -0.64 3.61 -9.20
CA ASN A 283 -0.78 4.94 -8.64
C ASN A 283 -1.86 4.95 -7.56
N ILE A 284 -1.49 5.33 -6.33
CA ILE A 284 -2.41 5.44 -5.18
C ILE A 284 -2.54 6.88 -4.68
N SER A 285 -2.12 7.87 -5.48
CA SER A 285 -2.10 9.28 -5.08
C SER A 285 -3.46 9.80 -4.64
N SER A 286 -4.53 9.38 -5.33
CA SER A 286 -5.91 9.80 -5.05
C SER A 286 -6.39 9.39 -3.65
N CYS A 287 -5.91 8.25 -3.13
CA CYS A 287 -6.24 7.82 -1.77
C CYS A 287 -5.16 8.13 -0.73
N ARG A 288 -4.05 8.75 -1.16
CA ARG A 288 -2.96 9.23 -0.30
C ARG A 288 -2.86 10.75 -0.30
N TYR A 289 -4.03 11.42 -0.30
CA TYR A 289 -4.15 12.88 -0.14
C TYR A 289 -3.31 13.67 -1.16
N GLY A 290 -3.23 13.14 -2.38
CA GLY A 290 -2.60 13.80 -3.52
C GLY A 290 -1.08 13.68 -3.53
N SER A 291 -0.48 13.02 -2.54
CA SER A 291 0.93 12.65 -2.53
C SER A 291 1.23 11.71 -3.70
N PRO A 292 2.31 11.91 -4.48
CA PRO A 292 2.67 11.07 -5.63
C PRO A 292 3.21 9.71 -5.18
N ALA A 293 2.34 8.85 -4.67
CA ALA A 293 2.67 7.54 -4.14
C ALA A 293 2.31 6.43 -5.12
N PHE A 294 3.24 5.49 -5.30
CA PHE A 294 3.10 4.34 -6.18
C PHE A 294 3.47 3.06 -5.42
N VAL A 295 2.81 1.97 -5.76
CA VAL A 295 3.10 0.65 -5.19
C VAL A 295 3.39 -0.36 -6.28
N SER A 296 4.46 -1.12 -6.11
CA SER A 296 4.87 -2.24 -6.96
C SER A 296 5.11 -3.49 -6.11
N LEU A 297 5.37 -4.63 -6.76
CA LEU A 297 5.99 -5.76 -6.08
C LEU A 297 7.46 -5.43 -5.73
N PRO A 298 8.04 -6.07 -4.70
CA PRO A 298 9.42 -5.81 -4.29
C PRO A 298 10.41 -5.87 -5.46
N HIS A 299 11.36 -4.93 -5.48
CA HIS A 299 12.34 -4.77 -6.57
C HIS A 299 11.72 -4.67 -7.98
N PHE A 300 10.50 -4.13 -8.10
CA PHE A 300 9.77 -4.05 -9.37
C PHE A 300 9.59 -5.42 -10.06
N TYR A 301 9.47 -6.49 -9.28
CA TYR A 301 9.22 -7.82 -9.82
C TYR A 301 7.94 -7.83 -10.68
N LYS A 302 8.04 -8.42 -11.88
CA LYS A 302 7.00 -8.43 -12.95
C LYS A 302 6.57 -7.05 -13.48
N ALA A 303 7.29 -5.97 -13.15
CA ALA A 303 7.02 -4.66 -13.72
C ALA A 303 7.74 -4.44 -15.05
N ASP A 304 7.39 -3.35 -15.73
CA ASP A 304 8.04 -2.93 -16.96
C ASP A 304 9.56 -2.71 -16.76
N PRO A 305 10.42 -3.15 -17.71
CA PRO A 305 11.87 -2.94 -17.62
C PRO A 305 12.29 -1.49 -17.42
N TYR A 306 11.45 -0.51 -17.80
CA TYR A 306 11.65 0.91 -17.53
C TYR A 306 12.13 1.17 -16.09
N TYR A 307 11.55 0.54 -15.08
CA TYR A 307 11.91 0.81 -13.68
C TYR A 307 13.34 0.38 -13.35
N LEU A 308 13.71 -0.85 -13.71
CA LEU A 308 15.04 -1.41 -13.46
C LEU A 308 16.12 -0.80 -14.35
N GLN A 309 15.75 -0.25 -15.50
CA GLN A 309 16.69 0.47 -16.36
C GLN A 309 17.08 1.84 -15.80
N ASN A 310 16.26 2.44 -14.92
CA ASN A 310 16.48 3.78 -14.39
C ASN A 310 17.02 3.82 -12.95
N ILE A 311 17.18 2.67 -12.29
CA ILE A 311 17.60 2.56 -10.89
C ILE A 311 18.62 1.43 -10.74
N GLU A 312 19.62 1.62 -9.88
CA GLU A 312 20.61 0.60 -9.53
C GLU A 312 20.37 0.03 -8.12
N GLY A 313 20.86 -1.20 -7.91
CA GLY A 313 20.79 -1.90 -6.62
C GLY A 313 19.48 -2.65 -6.34
N LEU A 314 18.63 -2.84 -7.36
CA LEU A 314 17.40 -3.63 -7.26
C LEU A 314 17.54 -4.98 -7.99
N GLU A 315 17.27 -6.07 -7.27
CA GLU A 315 17.38 -7.43 -7.78
C GLU A 315 16.05 -8.19 -7.57
N PRO A 316 15.14 -8.21 -8.57
CA PRO A 316 13.88 -8.95 -8.44
C PRO A 316 14.12 -10.46 -8.36
N ASP A 317 13.56 -11.10 -7.33
CA ASP A 317 13.65 -12.54 -7.10
C ASP A 317 12.25 -13.15 -6.97
N ALA A 318 11.95 -14.21 -7.72
CA ALA A 318 10.60 -14.79 -7.73
C ALA A 318 10.19 -15.40 -6.38
N GLN A 319 11.13 -15.89 -5.57
CA GLN A 319 10.84 -16.50 -4.27
C GLN A 319 10.62 -15.46 -3.18
N LYS A 320 11.27 -14.29 -3.28
CA LYS A 320 11.19 -13.21 -2.28
C LYS A 320 10.24 -12.08 -2.66
N SER A 321 10.06 -11.83 -3.95
CA SER A 321 9.32 -10.67 -4.48
C SER A 321 7.93 -11.02 -5.03
N SER A 322 7.54 -12.29 -5.05
CA SER A 322 6.17 -12.67 -5.43
C SER A 322 5.19 -12.47 -4.26
N PHE A 323 3.93 -12.26 -4.61
CA PHE A 323 2.82 -12.28 -3.67
C PHE A 323 1.89 -13.43 -4.04
N PHE A 324 1.49 -14.25 -3.06
CA PHE A 324 0.57 -15.35 -3.28
C PHE A 324 -0.23 -15.66 -2.01
N MET A 325 -1.37 -16.32 -2.20
CA MET A 325 -2.19 -16.90 -1.16
C MET A 325 -2.51 -18.33 -1.53
N ILE A 326 -2.48 -19.23 -0.55
CA ILE A 326 -2.78 -20.66 -0.75
C ILE A 326 -4.11 -20.94 -0.06
N PHE A 327 -5.06 -21.43 -0.84
CA PHE A 327 -6.40 -21.74 -0.38
C PHE A 327 -6.62 -23.24 -0.40
N GLU A 328 -7.25 -23.76 0.65
CA GLU A 328 -7.83 -25.09 0.58
C GLU A 328 -9.09 -24.98 -0.32
N PRO A 329 -9.20 -25.78 -1.41
CA PRO A 329 -10.21 -25.53 -2.44
C PRO A 329 -11.64 -25.93 -2.04
N VAL A 330 -11.80 -26.87 -1.10
CA VAL A 330 -13.08 -27.45 -0.67
C VAL A 330 -13.23 -27.33 0.84
N SER A 331 -13.56 -26.12 1.28
CA SER A 331 -13.79 -25.85 2.70
C SER A 331 -15.23 -26.19 3.06
N ASN A 332 -15.43 -27.29 3.80
CA ASN A 332 -16.74 -27.67 4.36
C ASN A 332 -17.12 -26.83 5.59
#